data_AF-G7VCB6-F1
#
_entry.id   AF-G7VCB6-F1
#
_cell.length_a   1.000
_cell.length_b   1.000
_cell.length_c   1.000
_cell.angle_alpha   90.00
_cell.angle_beta   90.00
_cell.angle_gamma   90.00
#
_symmetry.space_group_name_H-M   'P 1'
#
loop_
_entity.id
_entity.type
_entity.pdbx_description
1 polymer ?
#
loop_
_entity_poly.entity_id
_entity_poly.type
_entity_poly.pdbx_seq_one_letter_code
_entity_poly.pdbx_strand_id
1 'polypeptide(L)'
;MLFFVALGVLYAASLSGKYVELPNGVRYNPSAAAGLAAVASIGGIVLTYVVWNLWRGYRSVLRDKLPAYGLVFFLIGYAAFFSFIPAATAGNIELTLATLITGVALIFLGYVLAFILAAYQLYKQTGEGLFLAATILYALFFIGLVTAYIGHILMYLGAGRAAERRSTPAAPPPPS
;
A
#
# COMPACT_ATOMS: atom_id res chain seq x y z
N MET A 1 -13.22 0.85 1.30
CA MET A 1 -13.68 1.84 2.31
C MET A 1 -12.51 2.64 2.91
N LEU A 2 -11.61 2.06 3.71
CA LEU A 2 -10.48 2.79 4.32
C LEU A 2 -9.55 3.50 3.30
N PHE A 3 -9.30 2.91 2.14
CA PHE A 3 -8.57 3.55 1.05
C PHE A 3 -9.25 4.83 0.53
N PHE A 4 -10.57 4.80 0.34
CA PHE A 4 -11.34 5.99 -0.09
C PHE A 4 -11.41 7.05 1.02
N VAL A 5 -11.43 6.64 2.29
CA VAL A 5 -11.33 7.55 3.43
C VAL A 5 -9.97 8.23 3.46
N ALA A 6 -8.87 7.49 3.25
CA ALA A 6 -7.53 8.07 3.14
C ALA A 6 -7.44 9.08 1.98
N LEU A 7 -7.97 8.73 0.80
CA LEU A 7 -8.02 9.64 -0.35
C LEU A 7 -8.87 10.89 -0.07
N GLY A 8 -10.03 10.73 0.58
CA GLY A 8 -10.88 11.84 0.97
C GLY A 8 -10.21 12.78 1.98
N VAL A 9 -9.47 12.21 2.94
CA VAL A 9 -8.68 12.98 3.92
C VAL A 9 -7.52 13.70 3.25
N LEU A 10 -6.81 13.07 2.32
CA LEU A 10 -5.76 13.72 1.52
C LEU A 10 -6.32 14.87 0.68
N TYR A 11 -7.47 14.65 0.03
CA TYR A 11 -8.15 15.67 -0.75
C TYR A 11 -8.59 16.84 0.15
N ALA A 12 -9.26 16.57 1.26
CA ALA A 12 -9.68 17.60 2.22
C ALA A 12 -8.48 18.38 2.79
N ALA A 13 -7.37 17.70 3.08
CA ALA A 13 -6.16 18.36 3.56
C ALA A 13 -5.54 19.26 2.48
N SER A 14 -5.54 18.85 1.21
CA SER A 14 -5.02 19.67 0.11
C SER A 14 -5.71 21.03 -0.03
N LEU A 15 -7.00 21.12 0.36
CA LEU A 15 -7.78 22.35 0.35
C LEU A 15 -7.40 23.36 1.45
N SER A 16 -6.65 22.93 2.48
CA SER A 16 -6.30 23.79 3.62
C SER A 16 -5.17 24.79 3.35
N GLY A 17 -4.40 24.63 2.27
CA GLY A 17 -3.31 25.54 1.87
C GLY A 17 -2.12 25.64 2.84
N LYS A 18 -2.14 24.95 4.00
CA LYS A 18 -1.08 24.98 5.00
C LYS A 18 0.00 23.95 4.68
N TYR A 19 1.22 24.43 4.51
CA TYR A 19 2.41 23.59 4.29
C TYR A 19 3.50 23.98 5.27
N VAL A 20 4.19 22.96 5.80
CA VAL A 20 5.39 23.11 6.63
C VAL A 20 6.57 22.58 5.83
N GLU A 21 7.65 23.34 5.81
CA GLU A 21 8.89 22.97 5.13
C GLU A 21 9.80 22.21 6.12
N LEU A 22 10.24 21.02 5.72
CA LEU A 22 11.15 20.18 6.48
C LEU A 22 12.61 20.62 6.27
N PRO A 23 13.56 20.20 7.13
CA PRO A 23 14.98 20.55 6.99
C PRO A 23 15.61 20.16 5.65
N ASN A 24 15.01 19.22 4.94
CA ASN A 24 15.43 18.75 3.61
C ASN A 24 14.77 19.53 2.45
N GLY A 25 14.04 20.63 2.74
CA GLY A 25 13.32 21.45 1.75
C GLY A 25 11.99 20.85 1.26
N VAL A 26 11.61 19.65 1.72
CA VAL A 26 10.33 19.03 1.35
C VAL A 26 9.20 19.70 2.13
N ARG A 27 8.14 20.08 1.40
CA ARG A 27 6.92 20.63 2.00
C ARG A 27 5.90 19.54 2.23
N TYR A 28 5.32 19.50 3.42
CA TYR A 28 4.21 18.59 3.72
C TYR A 28 3.05 19.33 4.39
N ASN A 29 1.85 18.77 4.26
CA ASN A 29 0.66 19.31 4.90
C ASN A 29 0.42 18.59 6.25
N PRO A 30 0.48 19.29 7.39
CA PRO A 30 0.34 18.67 8.71
C PRO A 30 -1.04 18.07 8.94
N SER A 31 -2.10 18.65 8.37
CA SER A 31 -3.46 18.11 8.42
C SER A 31 -3.56 16.80 7.61
N ALA A 32 -2.87 16.71 6.48
CA ALA A 32 -2.79 15.48 5.69
C ALA A 32 -2.07 14.38 6.47
N ALA A 33 -0.93 14.70 7.10
CA ALA A 33 -0.17 13.75 7.91
C ALA A 33 -0.98 13.26 9.13
N ALA A 34 -1.62 14.16 9.87
CA ALA A 34 -2.47 13.81 11.00
C ALA A 34 -3.66 12.96 10.57
N GLY A 35 -4.30 13.32 9.46
CA GLY A 35 -5.42 12.56 8.90
C GLY A 35 -5.00 11.15 8.46
N LEU A 36 -3.86 11.01 7.78
CA LEU A 36 -3.30 9.70 7.42
C LEU A 36 -2.98 8.87 8.66
N ALA A 37 -2.40 9.46 9.71
CA ALA A 37 -2.13 8.77 10.96
C ALA A 37 -3.41 8.29 11.67
N ALA A 38 -4.48 9.09 11.63
CA ALA A 38 -5.79 8.68 12.16
C ALA A 38 -6.37 7.49 11.38
N VAL A 39 -6.32 7.54 10.04
CA VAL A 39 -6.78 6.43 9.18
C VAL A 39 -5.93 5.18 9.41
N ALA A 40 -4.61 5.33 9.56
CA ALA A 40 -3.70 4.23 9.87
C ALA A 40 -4.04 3.57 11.22
N SER A 41 -4.36 4.37 12.23
CA SER A 41 -4.68 3.89 13.57
C SER A 41 -6.01 3.15 13.60
N ILE A 42 -7.07 3.76 13.05
CA ILE A 42 -8.41 3.14 12.98
C ILE A 42 -8.35 1.89 12.09
N GLY A 43 -7.70 2.00 10.93
CA GLY A 43 -7.49 0.89 10.01
C GLY A 43 -6.69 -0.24 10.63
N GLY A 44 -5.65 0.07 11.41
CA GLY A 44 -4.84 -0.89 12.14
C GLY A 44 -5.62 -1.65 13.21
N ILE A 45 -6.47 -0.98 13.98
CA ILE A 45 -7.35 -1.62 14.98
C ILE A 45 -8.32 -2.58 14.31
N VAL A 46 -9.04 -2.11 13.29
CA VAL A 46 -10.00 -2.94 12.53
C VAL A 46 -9.29 -4.12 11.88
N LEU A 47 -8.13 -3.87 11.26
CA LEU A 47 -7.36 -4.91 10.60
C LEU A 47 -6.87 -5.95 11.62
N THR A 48 -6.34 -5.53 12.76
CA THR A 48 -5.91 -6.45 13.83
C THR A 48 -7.06 -7.34 14.29
N TYR A 49 -8.25 -6.77 14.48
CA TYR A 49 -9.44 -7.53 14.85
C TYR A 49 -9.83 -8.56 13.77
N VAL A 50 -9.85 -8.17 12.49
CA VAL A 50 -10.17 -9.07 11.37
C VAL A 50 -9.12 -10.18 11.25
N VAL A 51 -7.84 -9.82 11.27
CA VAL A 51 -6.69 -10.72 11.22
C VAL A 51 -6.76 -11.72 12.37
N TRP A 52 -7.08 -11.29 13.58
CA TRP A 52 -7.24 -12.17 14.74
C TRP A 52 -8.37 -13.20 14.54
N ASN A 53 -9.52 -12.76 14.03
CA ASN A 53 -10.64 -13.66 13.76
C ASN A 53 -10.32 -14.68 12.65
N LEU A 54 -9.71 -14.23 11.56
CA LEU A 54 -9.26 -15.11 10.48
C LEU A 54 -8.19 -16.08 10.96
N TRP A 55 -7.23 -15.62 11.77
CA TRP A 55 -6.17 -16.46 12.31
C TRP A 55 -6.73 -17.61 13.15
N ARG A 56 -7.73 -17.33 14.00
CA ARG A 56 -8.43 -18.37 14.78
C ARG A 56 -9.16 -19.34 13.85
N GLY A 57 -9.87 -18.83 12.85
CA GLY A 57 -10.58 -19.66 11.86
C GLY A 57 -9.64 -20.57 11.05
N TYR A 58 -8.51 -20.04 10.58
CA TYR A 58 -7.51 -20.82 9.87
C TYR A 58 -6.92 -21.90 10.77
N ARG A 59 -6.59 -21.60 12.03
CA ARG A 59 -6.07 -22.63 12.94
C ARG A 59 -7.09 -23.72 13.30
N SER A 60 -8.38 -23.42 13.31
CA SER A 60 -9.41 -24.41 13.62
C SER A 60 -9.81 -25.27 12.42
N VAL A 61 -9.82 -24.69 11.22
CA VAL A 61 -10.32 -25.36 10.00
C VAL A 61 -9.18 -25.92 9.16
N LEU A 62 -8.09 -25.18 9.00
CA LEU A 62 -6.95 -25.59 8.19
C LEU A 62 -5.93 -26.35 9.03
N ARG A 63 -5.49 -27.51 8.51
CA ARG A 63 -4.41 -28.29 9.12
C ARG A 63 -3.03 -27.64 8.92
N ASP A 64 -2.89 -26.80 7.90
CA ASP A 64 -1.67 -26.07 7.58
C ASP A 64 -1.64 -24.71 8.30
N LYS A 65 -0.48 -24.36 8.87
CA LYS A 65 -0.26 -23.09 9.58
C LYS A 65 0.24 -21.99 8.66
N LEU A 66 0.66 -22.29 7.43
CA LEU A 66 1.16 -21.31 6.46
C LEU A 66 0.18 -20.14 6.24
N PRO A 67 -1.14 -20.35 6.06
CA PRO A 67 -2.05 -19.23 5.87
C PRO A 67 -2.22 -18.35 7.11
N ALA A 68 -2.11 -18.95 8.30
CA ALA A 68 -2.06 -18.19 9.53
C ALA A 68 -0.82 -17.28 9.54
N TYR A 69 0.38 -17.81 9.28
CA TYR A 69 1.59 -16.97 9.19
C TYR A 69 1.46 -15.85 8.14
N GLY A 70 0.76 -16.12 7.03
CA GLY A 70 0.40 -15.09 6.05
C GLY A 70 -0.31 -13.88 6.67
N LEU A 71 -1.26 -14.11 7.58
CA LEU A 71 -1.97 -13.04 8.28
C LEU A 71 -1.06 -12.20 9.18
N VAL A 72 -0.04 -12.84 9.79
CA VAL A 72 0.98 -12.12 10.58
C VAL A 72 1.88 -11.28 9.68
N PHE A 73 2.35 -11.83 8.56
CA PHE A 73 3.11 -11.04 7.57
C PHE A 73 2.30 -9.86 7.03
N PHE A 74 0.99 -10.07 6.80
CA PHE A 74 0.10 -9.01 6.36
C PHE A 74 0.00 -7.88 7.41
N LEU A 75 -0.14 -8.24 8.69
CA LEU A 75 -0.24 -7.28 9.79
C LEU A 75 1.07 -6.53 10.02
N ILE A 76 2.21 -7.24 10.02
CA ILE A 76 3.54 -6.63 10.15
C ILE A 76 3.81 -5.72 8.95
N GLY A 77 3.45 -6.17 7.74
CA GLY A 77 3.58 -5.37 6.53
C GLY A 77 2.75 -4.08 6.59
N TYR A 78 1.52 -4.15 7.10
CA TYR A 78 0.69 -2.96 7.33
C TYR A 78 1.34 -1.98 8.32
N ALA A 79 1.85 -2.48 9.45
CA ALA A 79 2.54 -1.65 10.44
C ALA A 79 3.82 -1.03 9.86
N ALA A 80 4.64 -1.82 9.15
CA ALA A 80 5.84 -1.35 8.48
C ALA A 80 5.52 -0.32 7.40
N PHE A 81 4.47 -0.52 6.61
CA PHE A 81 4.01 0.45 5.63
C PHE A 81 3.72 1.79 6.32
N PHE A 82 2.81 1.83 7.30
CA PHE A 82 2.43 3.10 7.94
C PHE A 82 3.54 3.75 8.80
N SER A 83 4.62 3.04 9.11
CA SER A 83 5.81 3.64 9.71
C SER A 83 6.54 4.63 8.80
N PHE A 84 6.19 4.70 7.50
CA PHE A 84 6.66 5.76 6.61
C PHE A 84 6.21 7.14 7.09
N ILE A 85 5.06 7.27 7.76
CA ILE A 85 4.51 8.57 8.19
C ILE A 85 5.50 9.29 9.13
N PRO A 86 5.91 8.71 10.28
CA PRO A 86 6.89 9.35 11.14
C PRO A 86 8.24 9.60 10.44
N ALA A 87 8.70 8.66 9.60
CA ALA A 87 9.94 8.82 8.84
C ALA A 87 9.89 10.00 7.86
N ALA A 88 8.77 10.16 7.14
CA ALA A 88 8.53 11.24 6.20
C ALA A 88 8.44 12.59 6.92
N THR A 89 7.75 12.64 8.07
CA THR A 89 7.69 13.87 8.88
C THR A 89 9.03 14.25 9.52
N ALA A 90 9.94 13.29 9.71
CA ALA A 90 11.30 13.56 10.17
C ALA A 90 12.25 14.00 9.03
N GLY A 91 11.77 14.02 7.77
CA GLY A 91 12.59 14.34 6.61
C GLY A 91 13.57 13.24 6.19
N ASN A 92 13.45 12.03 6.73
CA ASN A 92 14.34 10.91 6.41
C ASN A 92 13.82 10.14 5.18
N ILE A 93 14.31 10.52 4.01
CA ILE A 93 13.88 9.94 2.72
C ILE A 93 14.23 8.45 2.62
N GLU A 94 15.44 8.05 3.05
CA GLU A 94 15.91 6.67 2.97
C GLU A 94 15.02 5.73 3.80
N LEU A 95 14.75 6.11 5.06
CA LEU A 95 13.88 5.33 5.93
C LEU A 95 12.43 5.30 5.41
N THR A 96 11.95 6.43 4.85
CA THR A 96 10.62 6.49 4.24
C THR A 96 10.49 5.49 3.08
N LEU A 97 11.47 5.44 2.19
CA LEU A 97 11.48 4.50 1.08
C LEU A 97 11.63 3.05 1.56
N ALA A 98 12.54 2.79 2.51
CA ALA A 98 12.77 1.46 3.04
C ALA A 98 11.53 0.87 3.72
N THR A 99 10.83 1.67 4.53
CA THR A 99 9.59 1.26 5.21
C THR A 99 8.43 1.06 4.24
N LEU A 100 8.30 1.90 3.21
CA LEU A 100 7.32 1.71 2.13
C LEU A 100 7.57 0.40 1.37
N ILE A 101 8.79 0.18 0.87
CA ILE A 101 9.13 -1.02 0.08
C ILE A 101 8.95 -2.29 0.92
N THR A 102 9.47 -2.29 2.14
CA THR A 102 9.39 -3.44 3.05
C THR A 102 7.94 -3.72 3.43
N GLY A 103 7.17 -2.68 3.78
CA GLY A 103 5.76 -2.81 4.11
C GLY A 103 4.95 -3.38 2.95
N VAL A 104 5.13 -2.86 1.74
CA VAL A 104 4.51 -3.39 0.52
C VAL A 104 4.89 -4.85 0.30
N ALA A 105 6.18 -5.21 0.33
CA ALA A 105 6.61 -6.58 0.10
C ALA A 105 5.98 -7.57 1.09
N LEU A 106 5.93 -7.21 2.38
CA LEU A 106 5.32 -8.04 3.43
C LEU A 106 3.79 -8.15 3.28
N ILE A 107 3.11 -7.05 2.91
CA ILE A 107 1.67 -7.07 2.62
C ILE A 107 1.39 -8.02 1.44
N PHE A 108 2.19 -7.96 0.38
CA PHE A 108 2.04 -8.82 -0.79
C PHE A 108 2.25 -10.30 -0.43
N LEU A 109 3.33 -10.62 0.28
CA LEU A 109 3.60 -11.97 0.77
C LEU A 109 2.46 -12.48 1.67
N GLY A 110 2.06 -11.65 2.64
CA GLY A 110 0.96 -11.95 3.54
C GLY A 110 -0.35 -12.16 2.81
N TYR A 111 -0.63 -11.37 1.76
CA TYR A 111 -1.85 -11.48 0.97
C TYR A 111 -1.94 -12.84 0.25
N VAL A 112 -0.86 -13.25 -0.42
CA VAL A 112 -0.81 -14.52 -1.14
C VAL A 112 -1.01 -15.70 -0.17
N LEU A 113 -0.27 -15.70 0.94
CA LEU A 113 -0.33 -16.78 1.92
C LEU A 113 -1.68 -16.81 2.68
N ALA A 114 -2.18 -15.65 3.11
CA ALA A 114 -3.38 -15.57 3.93
C ALA A 114 -4.67 -15.74 3.15
N PHE A 115 -4.75 -15.28 1.90
CA PHE A 115 -6.02 -15.24 1.17
C PHE A 115 -6.05 -16.22 0.01
N ILE A 116 -5.06 -16.16 -0.90
CA ILE A 116 -5.03 -17.04 -2.08
C ILE A 116 -4.81 -18.49 -1.65
N LEU A 117 -3.75 -18.75 -0.87
CA LEU A 117 -3.43 -20.10 -0.43
C LEU A 117 -4.51 -20.64 0.52
N ALA A 118 -5.00 -19.84 1.48
CA ALA A 118 -6.08 -20.28 2.38
C ALA A 118 -7.34 -20.68 1.62
N ALA A 119 -7.82 -19.84 0.70
CA ALA A 119 -9.02 -20.11 -0.07
C ALA A 119 -8.85 -21.37 -0.92
N TYR A 120 -7.68 -21.56 -1.55
CA TYR A 120 -7.40 -22.75 -2.33
C TYR A 120 -7.35 -24.02 -1.48
N GLN A 121 -6.74 -23.95 -0.29
CA GLN A 121 -6.71 -25.07 0.64
C GLN A 121 -8.10 -25.42 1.17
N LEU A 122 -8.94 -24.43 1.48
CA LEU A 122 -10.33 -24.64 1.86
C LEU A 122 -11.11 -25.33 0.72
N TYR A 123 -10.95 -24.86 -0.52
CA TYR A 123 -11.55 -25.52 -1.69
C TYR A 123 -11.12 -26.98 -1.81
N LYS A 124 -9.83 -27.27 -1.66
CA LYS A 124 -9.31 -28.65 -1.71
C LYS A 124 -9.89 -29.55 -0.62
N GLN A 125 -10.21 -29.00 0.55
CA GLN A 125 -10.73 -29.77 1.69
C GLN A 125 -12.24 -29.97 1.60
N THR A 126 -13.00 -28.96 1.19
CA THR A 126 -14.47 -28.98 1.22
C THR A 126 -15.10 -29.31 -0.14
N GLY A 127 -14.39 -29.06 -1.24
CA GLY A 127 -14.92 -29.14 -2.60
C GLY A 127 -15.89 -28.00 -2.97
N GLU A 128 -16.11 -27.02 -2.09
CA GLU A 128 -17.08 -25.95 -2.33
C GLU A 128 -16.56 -24.93 -3.34
N GLY A 129 -17.29 -24.76 -4.45
CA GLY A 129 -16.92 -23.86 -5.55
C GLY A 129 -16.76 -22.38 -5.15
N LEU A 130 -17.38 -21.95 -4.04
CA LEU A 130 -17.22 -20.59 -3.51
C LEU A 130 -15.76 -20.27 -3.13
N PHE A 131 -15.04 -21.24 -2.56
CA PHE A 131 -13.63 -21.05 -2.19
C PHE A 131 -12.71 -20.99 -3.42
N LEU A 132 -13.04 -21.74 -4.48
CA LEU A 132 -12.33 -21.64 -5.76
C LEU A 132 -12.58 -20.28 -6.42
N ALA A 133 -13.82 -19.81 -6.44
CA ALA A 133 -14.16 -18.48 -6.94
C ALA A 133 -13.42 -17.38 -6.17
N ALA A 134 -13.37 -17.46 -4.83
CA ALA A 134 -12.61 -16.53 -4.01
C ALA A 134 -11.11 -16.55 -4.34
N THR A 135 -10.52 -17.73 -4.53
CA THR A 135 -9.11 -17.88 -4.94
C THR A 135 -8.83 -17.15 -6.26
N ILE A 136 -9.68 -17.37 -7.27
CA ILE A 136 -9.55 -16.73 -8.59
C ILE A 136 -9.69 -15.22 -8.47
N LEU A 137 -10.70 -14.74 -7.73
CA LEU A 137 -10.91 -13.31 -7.53
C LEU A 137 -9.74 -12.64 -6.82
N TYR A 138 -9.17 -13.28 -5.79
CA TYR A 138 -7.96 -12.77 -5.13
C TYR A 138 -6.75 -12.75 -6.05
N ALA A 139 -6.55 -13.78 -6.88
CA ALA A 139 -5.47 -13.81 -7.86
C ALA A 139 -5.63 -12.72 -8.94
N LEU A 140 -6.85 -12.53 -9.48
CA LEU A 140 -7.13 -11.48 -10.45
C LEU A 140 -6.94 -10.09 -9.86
N PHE A 141 -7.41 -9.86 -8.62
CA PHE A 141 -7.17 -8.61 -7.92
C PHE A 141 -5.68 -8.32 -7.75
N PHE A 142 -4.89 -9.33 -7.37
CA PHE A 142 -3.45 -9.22 -7.23
C PHE A 142 -2.76 -8.83 -8.56
N ILE A 143 -3.11 -9.49 -9.65
CA ILE A 143 -2.60 -9.16 -10.99
C ILE A 143 -2.99 -7.74 -11.40
N GLY A 144 -4.24 -7.35 -11.14
CA GLY A 144 -4.74 -6.00 -11.38
C GLY A 144 -3.96 -4.94 -10.59
N LEU A 145 -3.66 -5.21 -9.32
CA LEU A 145 -2.88 -4.32 -8.45
C LEU A 145 -1.45 -4.14 -8.97
N VAL A 146 -0.77 -5.23 -9.34
CA VAL A 146 0.57 -5.19 -9.94
C VAL A 146 0.56 -4.39 -11.24
N THR A 147 -0.42 -4.64 -12.11
CA THR A 147 -0.57 -3.93 -13.38
C THR A 147 -0.79 -2.43 -13.16
N ALA A 148 -1.66 -2.04 -12.23
CA ALA A 148 -1.91 -0.65 -11.89
C ALA A 148 -0.66 0.05 -11.33
N TYR A 149 0.15 -0.66 -10.54
CA TYR A 149 1.42 -0.16 -10.01
C TYR A 149 2.45 0.09 -11.12
N ILE A 150 2.60 -0.85 -12.07
CA ILE A 150 3.44 -0.65 -13.27
C ILE A 150 2.95 0.56 -14.06
N GLY A 151 1.63 0.71 -14.26
CA GLY A 151 1.04 1.87 -14.91
C GLY A 151 1.40 3.19 -14.22
N HIS A 152 1.38 3.23 -12.87
CA HIS A 152 1.81 4.41 -12.10
C HIS A 152 3.28 4.74 -12.33
N ILE A 153 4.17 3.75 -12.29
CA ILE A 153 5.61 3.96 -12.56
C ILE A 153 5.80 4.56 -13.95
N LEU A 154 5.16 3.97 -14.97
CA LEU A 154 5.25 4.47 -16.35
C LEU A 154 4.73 5.90 -16.48
N MET A 155 3.63 6.23 -15.79
CA MET A 155 3.08 7.59 -15.75
C MET A 155 4.08 8.57 -15.12
N TYR A 156 4.67 8.24 -13.96
CA TYR A 156 5.67 9.09 -13.30
C TYR A 156 6.92 9.30 -14.17
N LEU A 157 7.43 8.23 -14.80
CA LEU A 157 8.56 8.32 -15.74
C LEU A 157 8.21 9.20 -16.95
N GLY A 158 6.99 9.07 -17.48
CA GLY A 158 6.49 9.92 -18.56
C GLY A 158 6.40 11.40 -18.16
N ALA A 159 5.86 11.68 -16.96
CA ALA A 159 5.76 13.03 -16.42
C ALA A 159 7.15 13.67 -16.20
N GLY A 160 8.11 12.91 -15.66
CA GLY A 160 9.49 13.37 -15.48
C GLY A 160 10.15 13.76 -16.80
N ARG A 161 10.10 12.88 -17.81
CA ARG A 161 10.62 13.17 -19.16
C ARG A 161 9.95 14.38 -19.81
N ALA A 162 8.64 14.56 -19.60
CA ALA A 162 7.91 15.72 -20.11
C ALA A 162 8.35 17.03 -19.44
N ALA A 163 8.70 17.00 -18.14
CA ALA A 163 9.23 18.14 -17.43
C ALA A 163 10.64 18.52 -17.93
N GLU A 164 11.54 17.54 -18.12
CA GLU A 164 12.89 17.75 -18.65
C GLU A 164 12.90 18.41 -20.05
N ARG A 165 11.96 18.00 -20.91
CA ARG A 165 11.79 18.60 -22.25
C ARG A 165 11.34 20.06 -22.19
N ARG A 166 10.64 20.46 -21.14
CA ARG A 166 10.17 21.85 -20.94
C ARG A 166 11.21 22.74 -20.27
N SER A 167 12.11 22.16 -19.47
CA SER A 167 13.18 22.89 -18.78
C SER A 167 14.46 23.06 -19.61
N THR A 168 14.60 22.35 -20.74
CA THR A 168 15.72 22.53 -21.66
C THR A 168 15.43 23.70 -22.60
N PRO A 169 16.17 24.83 -22.54
CA PRO A 169 16.00 25.93 -23.48
C PRO A 169 16.32 25.45 -24.89
N ALA A 170 15.49 25.79 -25.88
CA ALA A 170 15.83 25.55 -27.28
C ALA A 170 17.17 26.23 -27.60
N ALA A 171 18.11 25.48 -28.17
CA ALA A 171 19.39 26.03 -28.60
C ALA A 171 19.15 27.19 -29.58
N PRO A 172 19.89 28.31 -29.47
CA PRO A 172 19.71 29.44 -30.36
C PRO A 172 19.94 29.00 -31.82
N PRO A 173 19.15 29.52 -32.77
CA PRO A 173 19.29 29.14 -34.17
C PRO A 173 20.71 29.42 -34.66
N PRO A 174 21.27 28.59 -35.56
CA PRO A 174 22.61 28.80 -36.08
C PRO A 174 22.69 30.16 -36.79
N PRO A 175 23.82 30.88 -36.66
CA PRO A 175 24.00 32.16 -37.33
C PRO A 175 23.91 31.94 -38.85
N SER A 176 23.09 32.79 -39.49
CA SER A 176 22.88 32.87 -40.93
C SER A 176 24.11 33.36 -41.67
#